data_AF-A0A1V4J9G6-F1
#
_entry.id   AF-A0A1V4J9G6-F1
#
_cell.length_a   1.000
_cell.length_b   1.000
_cell.length_c   1.000
_cell.angle_alpha   90.00
_cell.angle_beta   90.00
_cell.angle_gamma   90.00
#
_symmetry.space_group_name_H-M   'P 1'
#
loop_
_entity.id
_entity.type
_entity.pdbx_description
1 polymer ?
#
loop_
_entity_poly.entity_id
_entity_poly.type
_entity_poly.pdbx_seq_one_letter_code
_entity_poly.pdbx_strand_id
1 'polypeptide(L)'
;MAAGYHYRPNGGGGAPLPDPSFLWNVFQRVDKDRSGIISDNELQQALSNGTWTPFNPATVRSILGMFDRENKGGVNFNEFTGVWKYITDWQNVFRTYDRDNSGMIDKNELKQALTGYRLSDQFYDILIRKFDRQGRGQVAFDDFIQCCVVLQRLTDVFRRYDTDQDGWIQVSYEQYLSMVFSIV
;
A
#
# COMPACT_ATOMS: atom_id res chain seq x y z
N MET A 1 1.46 -8.01 25.62
CA MET A 1 0.59 -6.95 25.06
C MET A 1 1.43 -6.09 24.13
N ALA A 2 1.30 -6.28 22.82
CA ALA A 2 1.83 -5.39 21.80
C ALA A 2 0.89 -5.45 20.60
N ALA A 3 0.49 -4.28 20.12
CA ALA A 3 -0.60 -4.05 19.19
C ALA A 3 -0.43 -4.82 17.87
N GLY A 4 -1.54 -5.27 17.30
CA GLY A 4 -1.57 -5.86 15.97
C GLY A 4 -0.88 -4.94 14.96
N TYR A 5 -0.03 -5.50 14.12
CA TYR A 5 0.68 -4.76 13.08
C TYR A 5 -0.28 -4.48 11.92
N HIS A 6 -1.33 -3.72 12.21
CA HIS A 6 -2.01 -2.98 11.17
C HIS A 6 -1.02 -1.89 10.73
N TYR A 7 -0.26 -2.14 9.66
CA TYR A 7 0.41 -1.06 8.94
C TYR A 7 -0.64 -0.30 8.10
N ARG A 8 -1.62 0.26 8.81
CA ARG A 8 -2.21 1.51 8.36
C ARG A 8 -1.13 2.57 8.60
N PRO A 9 -1.02 3.61 7.76
CA PRO A 9 -0.35 4.82 8.19
C PRO A 9 -1.05 5.32 9.46
N ASN A 10 -0.58 4.89 10.62
CA ASN A 10 -1.13 5.22 11.93
C ASN A 10 0.00 5.78 12.78
N GLY A 11 0.33 7.03 12.47
CA GLY A 11 1.19 7.89 13.26
C GLY A 11 0.57 9.27 13.30
N GLY A 12 -0.19 9.55 14.38
CA GLY A 12 -0.63 10.90 14.77
C GLY A 12 -1.67 11.55 13.86
N GLY A 13 -2.94 11.53 14.25
CA GLY A 13 -4.00 12.41 13.72
C GLY A 13 -3.94 12.60 12.20
N GLY A 14 -4.21 11.52 11.43
CA GLY A 14 -4.10 11.54 9.97
C GLY A 14 -4.79 12.78 9.40
N ALA A 15 -4.16 13.40 8.40
CA ALA A 15 -4.49 14.74 7.94
C ALA A 15 -6.02 14.95 7.86
N PRO A 16 -6.54 16.07 8.40
CA PRO A 16 -7.96 16.36 8.32
C PRO A 16 -8.37 16.28 6.85
N LEU A 17 -9.49 15.60 6.60
CA LEU A 17 -10.02 15.53 5.26
C LEU A 17 -10.25 16.95 4.73
N PRO A 18 -9.89 17.23 3.48
CA PRO A 18 -10.29 18.48 2.85
C PRO A 18 -11.81 18.65 2.85
N ASP A 19 -12.26 19.88 2.61
CA ASP A 19 -13.68 20.17 2.45
C ASP A 19 -14.35 19.23 1.43
N PRO A 20 -15.58 18.72 1.70
CA PRO A 20 -16.27 17.83 0.77
C PRO A 20 -16.41 18.39 -0.64
N SER A 21 -16.57 19.72 -0.79
CA SER A 21 -16.64 20.39 -2.10
C SER A 21 -15.32 20.29 -2.86
N PHE A 22 -14.18 20.38 -2.16
CA PHE A 22 -12.88 20.16 -2.79
C PHE A 22 -12.76 18.72 -3.27
N LEU A 23 -13.10 17.75 -2.42
CA LEU A 23 -13.04 16.33 -2.78
C LEU A 23 -13.96 16.00 -3.95
N TRP A 24 -15.15 16.61 -4.00
CA TRP A 24 -16.09 16.46 -5.10
C TRP A 24 -15.49 16.99 -6.42
N ASN A 25 -14.87 18.17 -6.39
CA ASN A 25 -14.19 18.72 -7.57
C ASN A 25 -13.04 17.83 -8.04
N VAL A 26 -12.29 17.21 -7.12
CA VAL A 26 -11.26 16.23 -7.48
C VAL A 26 -11.89 14.99 -8.10
N PHE A 27 -12.91 14.43 -7.45
CA PHE A 27 -13.61 13.24 -7.94
C PHE A 27 -14.08 13.42 -9.39
N GLN A 28 -14.74 14.55 -9.69
CA GLN A 28 -15.22 14.87 -11.04
C GLN A 28 -14.10 15.04 -12.09
N ARG A 29 -12.86 15.31 -11.68
CA ARG A 29 -11.70 15.37 -12.59
C ARG A 29 -11.09 14.00 -12.85
N VAL A 30 -11.20 13.10 -11.88
CA VAL A 30 -10.70 11.73 -11.98
C VAL A 30 -11.68 10.86 -12.76
N ASP A 31 -12.98 10.97 -12.45
CA ASP A 31 -14.10 10.34 -13.17
C ASP A 31 -14.28 11.02 -14.54
N LYS A 32 -13.52 10.53 -15.53
CA LYS A 32 -13.42 11.13 -16.86
C LYS A 32 -14.64 10.81 -17.71
N ASP A 33 -15.18 9.60 -17.56
CA ASP A 33 -16.36 9.18 -18.29
C ASP A 33 -17.68 9.65 -17.64
N ARG A 34 -17.60 10.20 -16.42
CA ARG A 34 -18.72 10.74 -15.64
C ARG A 34 -19.74 9.66 -15.29
N SER A 35 -19.28 8.43 -15.10
CA SER A 35 -20.11 7.31 -14.67
C SER A 35 -20.56 7.44 -13.21
N GLY A 36 -19.89 8.28 -12.42
CA GLY A 36 -20.08 8.36 -10.97
C GLY A 36 -19.30 7.28 -10.20
N ILE A 37 -18.44 6.52 -10.90
CA ILE A 37 -17.59 5.47 -10.35
C ILE A 37 -16.18 5.64 -10.92
N ILE A 38 -15.18 5.80 -10.06
CA ILE A 38 -13.79 5.83 -10.50
C ILE A 38 -13.29 4.41 -10.69
N SER A 39 -12.91 4.09 -11.93
CA SER A 39 -12.29 2.82 -12.33
C SER A 39 -10.78 2.75 -12.03
N ASP A 40 -10.19 1.55 -12.11
CA ASP A 40 -8.74 1.35 -12.03
C ASP A 40 -7.98 2.26 -13.00
N ASN A 41 -8.45 2.37 -14.24
CA ASN A 41 -7.77 3.14 -15.28
C ASN A 41 -7.80 4.64 -14.97
N GLU A 42 -8.93 5.15 -14.49
CA GLU A 42 -9.08 6.56 -14.12
C GLU A 42 -8.22 6.93 -12.93
N LEU A 43 -8.24 6.09 -11.89
CA LEU A 43 -7.38 6.30 -10.72
C LEU A 43 -5.90 6.22 -11.11
N GLN A 44 -5.50 5.23 -11.92
CA GLN A 44 -4.10 5.09 -12.36
C GLN A 44 -3.63 6.33 -13.13
N GLN A 45 -4.45 6.89 -13.99
CA GLN A 45 -4.12 8.08 -14.77
C GLN A 45 -4.09 9.36 -13.91
N ALA A 46 -4.85 9.40 -12.82
CA ALA A 46 -4.89 10.53 -11.91
C ALA A 46 -3.72 10.56 -10.91
N LEU A 47 -3.09 9.41 -10.63
CA LEU A 47 -2.00 9.31 -9.67
C LEU A 47 -0.63 9.46 -10.34
N SER A 48 0.25 10.21 -9.69
CA SER A 48 1.66 10.31 -10.03
C SER A 48 2.51 9.59 -8.99
N ASN A 49 3.53 8.87 -9.45
CA ASN A 49 4.53 8.21 -8.63
C ASN A 49 5.87 8.99 -8.59
N GLY A 50 5.95 10.16 -9.23
CA GLY A 50 7.16 10.99 -9.28
C GLY A 50 8.22 10.55 -10.29
N THR A 51 8.02 9.45 -11.03
CA THR A 51 9.03 8.90 -11.96
C THR A 51 8.68 9.08 -13.44
N TRP A 52 7.58 9.78 -13.76
CA TRP A 52 7.02 9.95 -15.11
C TRP A 52 6.59 8.64 -15.78
N THR A 53 6.51 7.53 -15.03
CA THR A 53 5.92 6.28 -15.50
C THR A 53 4.50 6.13 -14.98
N PRO A 54 3.65 5.32 -15.62
CA PRO A 54 2.33 5.01 -15.08
C PRO A 54 2.41 4.44 -13.66
N PHE A 55 1.48 4.87 -12.80
CA PHE A 55 1.36 4.35 -11.44
C PHE A 55 1.16 2.83 -11.46
N ASN A 56 1.71 2.12 -10.48
CA ASN A 56 1.64 0.66 -10.42
C ASN A 56 0.18 0.15 -10.44
N PRO A 57 -0.25 -0.61 -11.47
CA PRO A 57 -1.62 -1.10 -11.57
C PRO A 57 -1.97 -2.08 -10.45
N ALA A 58 -0.99 -2.83 -9.91
CA ALA A 58 -1.23 -3.71 -8.76
C ALA A 58 -1.55 -2.91 -7.49
N THR A 59 -0.90 -1.76 -7.30
CA THR A 59 -1.17 -0.84 -6.19
C THR A 59 -2.55 -0.21 -6.35
N VAL A 60 -2.90 0.27 -7.55
CA VAL A 60 -4.23 0.83 -7.84
C VAL A 60 -5.34 -0.17 -7.51
N ARG A 61 -5.22 -1.40 -8.01
CA ARG A 61 -6.19 -2.47 -7.75
C ARG A 61 -6.27 -2.80 -6.26
N SER A 62 -5.13 -2.84 -5.58
CA SER A 62 -5.08 -3.09 -4.14
C SER A 62 -5.80 -1.98 -3.35
N ILE A 63 -5.59 -0.71 -3.73
CA ILE A 63 -6.26 0.44 -3.11
C ILE A 63 -7.77 0.35 -3.37
N LEU A 64 -8.20 0.23 -4.62
CA LEU A 64 -9.63 0.18 -4.95
C LEU A 64 -10.33 -1.00 -4.28
N GLY A 65 -9.73 -2.20 -4.32
CA GLY A 65 -10.30 -3.39 -3.69
C GLY A 65 -10.42 -3.30 -2.16
N MET A 66 -9.70 -2.38 -1.49
CA MET A 66 -9.89 -2.12 -0.07
C MET A 66 -11.12 -1.25 0.25
N PHE A 67 -11.64 -0.53 -0.74
CA PHE A 67 -12.73 0.45 -0.56
C PHE A 67 -13.99 0.14 -1.39
N ASP A 68 -13.89 -0.62 -2.48
CA ASP A 68 -15.04 -1.09 -3.27
C ASP A 68 -15.77 -2.21 -2.52
N ARG A 69 -16.74 -1.82 -1.67
CA ARG A 69 -17.47 -2.75 -0.81
C ARG A 69 -18.53 -3.56 -1.55
N GLU A 70 -18.94 -3.08 -2.71
CA GLU A 70 -20.05 -3.64 -3.48
C GLU A 70 -19.56 -4.37 -4.74
N ASN A 71 -18.25 -4.52 -4.91
CA ASN A 71 -17.60 -5.20 -6.04
C ASN A 71 -18.08 -4.63 -7.39
N LYS A 72 -18.18 -3.30 -7.47
CA LYS A 72 -18.63 -2.56 -8.66
C LYS A 72 -17.53 -2.45 -9.72
N GLY A 73 -16.30 -2.81 -9.38
CA GLY A 73 -15.12 -2.62 -10.23
C GLY A 73 -14.56 -1.20 -10.14
N GLY A 74 -14.83 -0.49 -9.03
CA GLY A 74 -14.44 0.90 -8.84
C GLY A 74 -15.05 1.52 -7.58
N VAL A 75 -14.76 2.80 -7.34
CA VAL A 75 -15.22 3.51 -6.13
C VAL A 75 -16.13 4.67 -6.46
N ASN A 76 -17.27 4.76 -5.78
CA ASN A 76 -18.13 5.95 -5.84
C ASN A 76 -17.54 7.10 -5.02
N PHE A 77 -18.18 8.28 -5.03
CA PHE A 77 -17.67 9.44 -4.30
C PHE A 77 -17.48 9.20 -2.79
N ASN A 78 -18.42 8.52 -2.14
CA ASN A 78 -18.34 8.25 -0.70
C ASN A 78 -17.11 7.38 -0.38
N GLU A 79 -16.87 6.35 -1.19
CA GLU A 79 -15.70 5.45 -1.08
C GLU A 79 -14.40 6.18 -1.45
N PHE A 80 -14.44 7.07 -2.44
CA PHE A 80 -13.29 7.87 -2.90
C PHE A 80 -12.70 8.77 -1.80
N THR A 81 -13.53 9.29 -0.88
CA THR A 81 -13.00 10.07 0.26
C THR A 81 -12.03 9.24 1.12
N GLY A 82 -12.31 7.94 1.29
CA GLY A 82 -11.43 6.99 1.97
C GLY A 82 -10.16 6.70 1.18
N VAL A 83 -10.28 6.51 -0.13
CA VAL A 83 -9.14 6.34 -1.05
C VAL A 83 -8.21 7.56 -1.01
N TRP A 84 -8.76 8.77 -1.10
CA TRP A 84 -8.01 10.02 -1.03
C TRP A 84 -7.24 10.13 0.28
N LYS A 85 -7.91 9.87 1.41
CA LYS A 85 -7.27 9.87 2.73
C LYS A 85 -6.13 8.86 2.78
N TYR A 86 -6.39 7.63 2.33
CA TYR A 86 -5.41 6.56 2.34
C TYR A 86 -4.14 6.93 1.55
N ILE A 87 -4.30 7.45 0.33
CA ILE A 87 -3.19 7.88 -0.51
C ILE A 87 -2.44 9.06 0.13
N THR A 88 -3.16 10.04 0.69
CA THR A 88 -2.56 11.20 1.37
C THR A 88 -1.75 10.77 2.58
N ASP A 89 -2.29 9.89 3.41
CA ASP A 89 -1.59 9.37 4.58
C ASP A 89 -0.33 8.60 4.16
N TRP A 90 -0.38 7.82 3.07
CA TRP A 90 0.80 7.18 2.49
C TRP A 90 1.84 8.16 1.95
N GLN A 91 1.43 9.24 1.30
CA GLN A 91 2.34 10.29 0.84
C GLN A 91 3.10 10.91 2.02
N ASN A 92 2.42 11.14 3.15
CA ASN A 92 3.05 11.68 4.35
C ASN A 92 4.07 10.69 4.95
N VAL A 93 3.74 9.40 4.99
CA VAL A 93 4.68 8.35 5.41
C VAL A 93 5.89 8.30 4.47
N PHE A 94 5.66 8.28 3.16
CA PHE A 94 6.74 8.24 2.17
C PHE A 94 7.69 9.43 2.33
N ARG A 95 7.17 10.65 2.40
CA ARG A 95 7.97 11.88 2.62
C ARG A 95 8.72 11.91 3.95
N THR A 96 8.25 11.18 4.96
CA THR A 96 8.96 11.08 6.24
C THR A 96 10.25 10.26 6.11
N TYR A 97 10.26 9.30 5.18
CA TYR A 97 11.36 8.36 5.01
C TYR A 97 12.25 8.65 3.81
N ASP A 98 11.74 9.29 2.75
CA ASP A 98 12.52 9.90 1.67
C ASP A 98 13.22 11.17 2.19
N ARG A 99 14.35 10.97 2.88
CA ARG A 99 15.03 12.03 3.64
C ARG A 99 15.82 12.96 2.76
N ASP A 100 16.31 12.45 1.64
CA ASP A 100 17.06 13.23 0.66
C ASP A 100 16.14 13.91 -0.37
N ASN A 101 14.82 13.68 -0.30
CA ASN A 101 13.81 14.16 -1.25
C ASN A 101 14.14 13.76 -2.69
N SER A 102 14.72 12.58 -2.88
CA SER A 102 15.02 12.02 -4.20
C SER A 102 13.76 11.58 -4.94
N GLY A 103 12.63 11.44 -4.24
CA GLY A 103 11.38 10.89 -4.77
C GLY A 103 11.37 9.36 -4.79
N MET A 104 12.38 8.70 -4.20
CA MET A 104 12.52 7.25 -4.11
C MET A 104 13.03 6.87 -2.72
N ILE A 105 12.67 5.68 -2.24
CA ILE A 105 13.14 5.15 -0.96
C ILE A 105 14.30 4.18 -1.22
N ASP A 106 15.47 4.48 -0.66
CA ASP A 106 16.63 3.58 -0.69
C ASP A 106 16.55 2.46 0.36
N LYS A 107 17.56 1.58 0.41
CA LYS A 107 17.63 0.49 1.39
C LYS A 107 17.65 0.97 2.84
N ASN A 108 18.40 2.02 3.14
CA ASN A 108 18.52 2.54 4.50
C ASN A 108 17.23 3.21 4.95
N GLU A 109 16.56 3.94 4.07
CA GLU A 109 15.27 4.55 4.29
C GLU A 109 14.17 3.49 4.44
N LEU A 110 14.19 2.44 3.61
CA LEU A 110 13.27 1.31 3.73
C LEU A 110 13.43 0.59 5.08
N LYS A 111 14.68 0.40 5.54
CA LYS A 111 14.98 -0.15 6.87
C LYS A 111 14.39 0.69 7.99
N GLN A 112 14.41 2.01 7.85
CA GLN A 112 13.82 2.92 8.82
C GLN A 112 12.29 2.88 8.78
N ALA A 113 11.72 2.85 7.57
CA ALA A 113 10.28 2.76 7.35
C ALA A 113 9.67 1.48 7.93
N LEU A 114 10.39 0.37 7.81
CA LEU A 114 9.92 -0.95 8.24
C LEU A 114 10.50 -1.38 9.60
N THR A 115 10.91 -0.45 10.46
CA THR A 115 11.44 -0.76 11.82
C THR A 115 10.47 -1.55 12.70
N GLY A 116 9.16 -1.52 12.41
CA GLY A 116 8.18 -2.40 13.04
C GLY A 116 8.39 -3.88 12.70
N TYR A 117 9.06 -4.21 11.60
CA TYR A 117 9.33 -5.58 11.18
C TYR A 117 10.73 -6.03 11.60
N ARG A 118 10.84 -7.25 12.12
CA ARG A 118 12.12 -7.88 12.46
C ARG A 118 12.69 -8.61 11.25
N LEU A 119 13.28 -7.86 10.33
CA LEU A 119 13.83 -8.38 9.07
C LEU A 119 15.35 -8.35 9.08
N SER A 120 15.98 -9.34 8.43
CA SER A 120 17.42 -9.34 8.22
C SER A 120 17.83 -8.32 7.16
N ASP A 121 19.08 -7.84 7.21
CA ASP A 121 19.59 -6.87 6.23
C ASP A 121 19.45 -7.36 4.78
N GLN A 122 19.72 -8.65 4.54
CA GLN A 122 19.60 -9.29 3.24
C GLN A 122 18.15 -9.33 2.73
N PHE A 123 17.17 -9.41 3.63
CA PHE A 123 15.77 -9.44 3.23
C PHE A 123 15.30 -8.09 2.66
N TYR A 124 15.90 -6.98 3.10
CA TYR A 124 15.63 -5.67 2.48
C TYR A 124 16.09 -5.61 1.03
N ASP A 125 17.20 -6.27 0.67
CA ASP A 125 17.63 -6.39 -0.73
C ASP A 125 16.60 -7.17 -1.56
N ILE A 126 16.00 -8.21 -0.98
CA ILE A 126 14.94 -8.99 -1.62
C ILE A 126 13.69 -8.12 -1.84
N LEU A 127 13.30 -7.33 -0.85
CA LEU A 127 12.16 -6.41 -0.96
C LEU A 127 12.38 -5.39 -2.07
N ILE A 128 13.52 -4.72 -2.10
CA ILE A 128 13.84 -3.76 -3.17
C ILE A 128 13.78 -4.44 -4.52
N ARG A 129 14.49 -5.56 -4.72
CA ARG A 129 14.48 -6.28 -6.00
C ARG A 129 13.09 -6.74 -6.44
N LYS A 130 12.21 -7.04 -5.48
CA LYS A 130 10.86 -7.53 -5.76
C LYS A 130 9.90 -6.41 -6.19
N PHE A 131 10.04 -5.21 -5.64
CA PHE A 131 9.09 -4.12 -5.83
C PHE A 131 9.63 -2.97 -6.69
N ASP A 132 10.94 -2.80 -6.83
CA ASP A 132 11.55 -1.82 -7.73
C ASP A 132 11.33 -2.21 -9.20
N ARG A 133 10.27 -1.68 -9.80
CA ARG A 133 9.97 -1.91 -11.22
C ARG A 133 10.91 -1.16 -12.17
N GLN A 134 11.66 -0.18 -11.66
CA GLN A 134 12.56 0.66 -12.45
C GLN A 134 14.00 0.10 -12.48
N GLY A 135 14.34 -0.84 -11.60
CA GLY A 135 15.66 -1.47 -11.51
C GLY A 135 16.76 -0.50 -11.09
N ARG A 136 16.42 0.53 -10.30
CA ARG A 136 17.35 1.57 -9.82
C ARG A 136 17.98 1.24 -8.47
N GLY A 137 17.55 0.17 -7.81
CA GLY A 137 17.96 -0.17 -6.44
C GLY A 137 17.27 0.69 -5.38
N GLN A 138 16.19 1.38 -5.76
CA GLN A 138 15.36 2.22 -4.89
C GLN A 138 13.89 2.01 -5.26
N VAL A 139 12.98 2.30 -4.34
CA VAL A 139 11.55 2.01 -4.50
C VAL A 139 10.77 3.32 -4.65
N ALA A 140 10.02 3.47 -5.75
CA ALA A 140 9.15 4.62 -5.98
C ALA A 140 7.91 4.58 -5.07
N PHE A 141 7.18 5.70 -4.98
CA PHE A 141 6.03 5.85 -4.08
C PHE A 141 4.95 4.75 -4.23
N ASP A 142 4.57 4.44 -5.46
CA ASP A 142 3.56 3.43 -5.77
C ASP A 142 4.00 2.00 -5.43
N ASP A 143 5.27 1.71 -5.68
CA ASP A 143 5.89 0.43 -5.37
C ASP A 143 6.14 0.25 -3.87
N PHE A 144 6.39 1.35 -3.14
CA PHE A 144 6.52 1.35 -1.69
C PHE A 144 5.20 0.99 -1.01
N ILE A 145 4.08 1.59 -1.46
CA ILE A 145 2.74 1.21 -0.96
C ILE A 145 2.51 -0.30 -1.19
N GLN A 146 2.80 -0.79 -2.40
CA GLN A 146 2.61 -2.21 -2.70
C GLN A 146 3.47 -3.11 -1.82
N CYS A 147 4.73 -2.74 -1.62
CA CYS A 147 5.65 -3.45 -0.73
C CYS A 147 5.07 -3.58 0.68
N CYS A 148 4.63 -2.47 1.27
CA CYS A 148 4.07 -2.47 2.62
C CYS A 148 2.75 -3.25 2.70
N VAL A 149 1.84 -3.09 1.74
CA VAL A 149 0.55 -3.80 1.72
C VAL A 149 0.78 -5.31 1.62
N VAL A 150 1.66 -5.76 0.73
CA VAL A 150 1.98 -7.19 0.57
C VAL A 150 2.67 -7.72 1.82
N LEU A 151 3.68 -7.02 2.33
CA LEU A 151 4.41 -7.42 3.54
C LEU A 151 3.46 -7.54 4.73
N GLN A 152 2.55 -6.58 4.90
CA GLN A 152 1.55 -6.63 5.96
C GLN A 152 0.64 -7.85 5.83
N ARG A 153 0.04 -8.09 4.66
CA ARG A 153 -0.85 -9.24 4.44
C ARG A 153 -0.15 -10.56 4.73
N LEU A 154 1.07 -10.73 4.21
CA LEU A 154 1.89 -11.93 4.45
C LEU A 154 2.19 -12.11 5.95
N THR A 155 2.52 -11.02 6.64
CA THR A 155 2.81 -11.06 8.08
C THR A 155 1.57 -11.38 8.90
N ASP A 156 0.41 -10.81 8.55
CA ASP A 156 -0.87 -11.07 9.23
C ASP A 156 -1.29 -12.53 9.07
N VAL A 157 -1.08 -13.11 7.89
CA VAL A 157 -1.32 -14.53 7.67
C VAL A 157 -0.33 -15.37 8.47
N PHE A 158 0.98 -15.10 8.39
CA PHE A 158 2.00 -15.82 9.15
C PHE A 158 1.68 -15.87 10.65
N ARG A 159 1.30 -14.74 11.26
CA ARG A 159 0.96 -14.66 12.69
C ARG A 159 -0.26 -15.46 13.11
N ARG A 160 -1.18 -15.77 12.19
CA ARG A 160 -2.32 -16.64 12.52
C ARG A 160 -1.89 -18.10 12.71
N TYR A 161 -0.78 -18.48 12.07
CA TYR A 161 -0.22 -19.83 12.15
C TYR A 161 0.90 -19.94 13.19
N ASP A 162 1.62 -18.85 13.49
CA ASP A 162 2.62 -18.74 14.57
C ASP A 162 1.92 -18.51 15.94
N THR A 163 1.38 -19.59 16.51
CA THR A 163 0.52 -19.52 17.71
C THR A 163 1.29 -19.32 19.02
N ASP A 164 2.56 -19.70 19.07
CA ASP A 164 3.48 -19.55 20.19
C ASP A 164 4.43 -18.35 20.06
N GLN A 165 4.37 -17.63 18.94
CA GLN A 165 5.10 -16.38 18.69
C GLN A 165 6.63 -16.56 18.71
N ASP A 166 7.09 -17.73 18.27
CA ASP A 166 8.52 -18.07 18.22
C ASP A 166 9.17 -17.66 16.89
N GLY A 167 8.36 -17.23 15.90
CA GLY A 167 8.81 -16.84 14.58
C GLY A 167 8.94 -18.00 13.59
N TRP A 168 8.38 -19.17 13.92
CA TRP A 168 8.34 -20.36 13.08
C TRP A 168 6.90 -20.86 12.91
N ILE A 169 6.64 -21.52 11.78
CA ILE A 169 5.37 -22.22 11.57
C ILE A 169 5.66 -23.62 11.06
N GLN A 170 4.89 -24.58 11.55
CA GLN A 170 4.87 -25.93 11.01
C GLN A 170 3.50 -26.17 10.38
N VAL A 171 3.48 -26.38 9.06
CA VAL A 171 2.24 -26.56 8.30
C VAL A 171 2.33 -27.81 7.43
N SER A 172 1.21 -28.52 7.29
CA SER A 172 1.08 -29.58 6.29
C SER A 172 0.99 -29.00 4.87
N TYR A 173 1.10 -29.86 3.86
CA TYR A 173 0.97 -29.45 2.46
C TYR A 173 -0.35 -28.71 2.17
N GLU A 174 -1.49 -29.24 2.64
CA GLU A 174 -2.80 -28.61 2.42
C GLU A 174 -2.97 -27.31 3.20
N GLN A 175 -2.38 -27.23 4.40
CA GLN A 175 -2.37 -25.98 5.18
C GLN A 175 -1.53 -24.91 4.49
N TYR A 176 -0.38 -25.28 3.92
CA TYR A 176 0.43 -24.38 3.11
C TYR A 176 -0.35 -23.85 1.89
N LEU A 177 -1.01 -24.73 1.12
CA LEU A 177 -1.82 -24.30 -0.03
C LEU A 177 -2.95 -23.35 0.39
N SER A 178 -3.68 -23.70 1.45
CA SER A 178 -4.77 -22.88 1.98
C SER A 178 -4.28 -21.51 2.46
N MET A 179 -3.11 -21.47 3.11
CA MET A 179 -2.45 -20.25 3.55
C MET A 179 -2.12 -19.35 2.35
N VAL A 180 -1.52 -19.91 1.29
CA VAL A 180 -1.18 -19.15 0.07
C VAL A 180 -2.43 -18.63 -0.63
N PHE A 181 -3.47 -19.45 -0.77
CA PHE A 181 -4.75 -19.06 -1.38
C PHE A 181 -5.50 -17.98 -0.61
N SER A 182 -5.23 -17.79 0.68
CA SER A 182 -5.84 -16.71 1.46
C SER A 182 -5.23 -15.32 1.17
N ILE A 183 -4.10 -15.27 0.47
CA ILE A 183 -3.35 -14.03 0.16
C ILE A 183 -3.63 -13.54 -1.26
N VAL A 184 -3.77 -14.47 -2.21
CA VAL A 184 -3.94 -14.20 -3.65
C VAL A 184 -5.38 -13.96 -4.06
#